data_AF-A0A835B531-F1
#
_entry.id   AF-A0A835B531-F1
#
_cell.length_a   1.000
_cell.length_b   1.000
_cell.length_c   1.000
_cell.angle_alpha   90.00
_cell.angle_beta   90.00
_cell.angle_gamma   90.00
#
_symmetry.space_group_name_H-M   'P 1'
#
loop_
_entity.id
_entity.type
_entity.pdbx_description
1 polymer ?
#
loop_
_entity_poly.entity_id
_entity_poly.type
_entity_poly.pdbx_seq_one_letter_code
_entity_poly.pdbx_strand_id
1 'polypeptide(L)'
;MDWLTTATATCACCGIRELCTARYVARVAAQFGGAWVCGLCSEAIKDEAARRGVGLELAARAHAEFVAAACGTGPAAHVVRALLQLLRNKKLIAAVPAAAGVLPPAAS
;
A
#
# COMPACT_ATOMS: atom_id res chain seq x y z
N MET A 1 32.12 -10.02 -6.31
CA MET A 1 30.67 -10.14 -6.12
C MET A 1 30.04 -9.00 -6.87
N ASP A 2 29.58 -9.26 -8.08
CA ASP A 2 29.07 -8.25 -8.98
C ASP A 2 27.58 -8.01 -8.67
N TRP A 3 27.31 -7.08 -7.76
CA TRP A 3 26.00 -6.49 -7.42
C TRP A 3 25.41 -5.62 -8.56
N LEU A 4 25.90 -5.77 -9.79
CA LEU A 4 25.57 -5.02 -11.01
C LEU A 4 24.04 -4.92 -11.18
N THR A 5 23.36 -3.82 -10.92
CA THR A 5 23.74 -2.47 -10.55
C THR A 5 22.64 -2.02 -9.60
N THR A 6 22.92 -1.88 -8.32
CA THR A 6 21.92 -1.43 -7.35
C THR A 6 21.60 0.05 -7.63
N ALA A 7 20.32 0.42 -7.59
CA ALA A 7 19.81 1.76 -7.78
C ALA A 7 18.90 2.13 -6.61
N THR A 8 19.00 3.37 -6.16
CA THR A 8 18.06 3.96 -5.22
C THR A 8 16.95 4.62 -6.02
N ALA A 9 15.70 4.21 -5.81
CA ALA A 9 14.55 4.75 -6.53
C ALA A 9 13.54 5.36 -5.55
N THR A 10 12.88 6.44 -5.96
CA THR A 10 11.87 7.14 -5.16
C THR A 10 10.51 6.99 -5.84
N CYS A 11 9.53 6.53 -5.06
CA CYS A 11 8.21 6.17 -5.57
C CYS A 11 7.48 7.44 -6.01
N ALA A 12 7.04 7.47 -7.27
CA ALA A 12 6.30 8.61 -7.82
C ALA A 12 4.94 8.85 -7.11
N CYS A 13 4.39 7.84 -6.44
CA CYS A 13 3.12 7.96 -5.71
C CYS A 13 3.33 8.48 -4.27
N CYS A 14 4.17 7.82 -3.48
CA CYS A 14 4.26 8.03 -2.03
C CYS A 14 5.59 8.63 -1.53
N GLY A 15 6.56 8.86 -2.42
CA GLY A 15 7.86 9.43 -2.07
C GLY A 15 8.78 8.51 -1.26
N ILE A 16 8.35 7.27 -0.95
CA ILE A 16 9.22 6.28 -0.28
C ILE A 16 10.41 5.95 -1.19
N ARG A 17 11.59 5.83 -0.57
CA ARG A 17 12.84 5.49 -1.22
C ARG A 17 13.21 4.04 -0.93
N GLU A 18 13.49 3.26 -1.99
CA GLU A 18 13.91 1.87 -1.86
C GLU A 18 15.26 1.63 -2.53
N LEU A 19 16.01 0.66 -2.00
CA LEU A 19 17.22 0.13 -2.62
C LEU A 19 16.84 -1.08 -3.47
N CYS A 20 17.04 -0.98 -4.79
CA CYS A 20 16.58 -1.97 -5.76
C CYS A 20 17.68 -2.35 -6.73
N THR A 21 17.49 -3.43 -7.50
CA THR A 21 18.33 -3.65 -8.69
C THR A 21 17.87 -2.74 -9.83
N ALA A 22 18.78 -2.17 -10.62
CA ALA A 22 18.43 -1.33 -11.78
C ALA A 22 17.50 -2.06 -12.77
N ARG A 23 17.71 -3.37 -12.95
CA ARG A 23 16.83 -4.22 -13.77
C ARG A 23 15.40 -4.28 -13.22
N TYR A 24 15.24 -4.31 -11.90
CA TYR A 24 13.91 -4.28 -11.29
C TYR A 24 13.27 -2.90 -11.47
N VAL A 25 14.01 -1.81 -11.25
CA VAL A 25 13.53 -0.44 -11.47
C VAL A 25 13.01 -0.26 -12.90
N ALA A 26 13.80 -0.63 -13.90
CA ALA A 26 13.44 -0.50 -15.31
C ALA A 26 12.18 -1.30 -15.67
N ARG A 27 12.06 -2.54 -15.18
CA ARG A 27 10.90 -3.41 -15.44
C ARG A 27 9.62 -2.84 -14.85
N VAL A 28 9.69 -2.33 -13.62
CA VAL A 28 8.53 -1.70 -12.96
C VAL A 28 8.18 -0.40 -13.68
N ALA A 29 9.15 0.46 -13.97
CA ALA A 29 8.92 1.71 -14.69
C ALA A 29 8.22 1.50 -16.04
N ALA A 30 8.62 0.47 -16.79
CA ALA A 30 7.97 0.11 -18.06
C ALA A 30 6.47 -0.24 -17.93
N GLN A 31 6.01 -0.69 -16.76
CA GLN A 31 4.59 -0.95 -16.51
C GLN A 31 3.81 0.33 -16.22
N PHE A 32 4.45 1.36 -15.67
CA PHE A 32 3.79 2.58 -15.18
C PHE A 32 4.22 3.84 -15.97
N GLY A 33 4.28 3.74 -17.30
CA GLY A 33 4.54 4.90 -18.15
C GLY A 33 5.92 5.54 -17.96
N GLY A 34 6.91 4.75 -17.53
CA GLY A 34 8.27 5.20 -17.23
C GLY A 34 8.49 5.67 -15.80
N ALA A 35 7.44 5.79 -14.98
CA ALA A 35 7.56 6.15 -13.58
C ALA A 35 7.81 4.92 -12.70
N TRP A 36 8.81 4.99 -11.81
CA TRP A 36 9.00 3.93 -10.82
C TRP A 36 8.00 4.10 -9.65
N VAL A 37 7.37 2.99 -9.26
CA VAL A 37 6.52 2.89 -8.07
C VAL A 37 7.05 1.80 -7.15
N CYS A 38 6.92 1.99 -5.84
CA CYS A 38 7.34 0.98 -4.87
C CYS A 38 6.44 -0.27 -4.93
N GLY A 39 6.91 -1.38 -4.35
CA GLY A 39 6.18 -2.65 -4.36
C GLY A 39 4.74 -2.53 -3.82
N LEU A 40 4.54 -1.75 -2.75
CA LEU A 40 3.22 -1.56 -2.16
C LEU A 40 2.28 -0.74 -3.04
N CYS A 41 2.76 0.35 -3.65
CA CYS A 41 1.97 1.14 -4.59
C CYS A 41 1.64 0.33 -5.87
N SER A 42 2.59 -0.47 -6.37
CA SER A 42 2.35 -1.38 -7.50
C SER A 42 1.16 -2.30 -7.24
N GLU A 43 1.13 -2.99 -6.10
CA GLU A 43 0.03 -3.91 -5.78
C GLU A 43 -1.29 -3.17 -5.53
N ALA A 44 -1.26 -2.02 -4.86
CA ALA A 44 -2.45 -1.20 -4.67
C ALA A 44 -3.06 -0.72 -6.00
N ILE A 45 -2.23 -0.30 -6.96
CA ILE A 45 -2.69 0.14 -8.28
C ILE A 45 -3.26 -1.03 -9.08
N LYS A 46 -2.64 -2.20 -9.04
CA LYS A 46 -3.16 -3.41 -9.71
C LYS A 46 -4.50 -3.85 -9.13
N ASP A 47 -4.64 -3.81 -7.80
CA ASP A 47 -5.90 -4.11 -7.12
C ASP A 47 -6.99 -3.07 -7.46
N GLU A 48 -6.64 -1.78 -7.47
CA GLU A 48 -7.53 -0.69 -7.91
C GLU A 48 -8.03 -0.91 -9.35
N ALA A 49 -7.11 -1.25 -10.28
CA ALA A 49 -7.43 -1.55 -11.68
C ALA A 49 -8.39 -2.74 -11.79
N ALA A 50 -8.11 -3.83 -11.07
CA ALA A 50 -8.92 -5.04 -11.05
C ALA A 50 -10.32 -4.79 -10.47
N ARG A 51 -10.42 -4.10 -9.32
CA ARG A 51 -11.70 -3.81 -8.65
C ARG A 51 -12.59 -2.88 -9.45
N ARG A 52 -12.00 -1.94 -10.20
CA ARG A 52 -12.76 -0.93 -10.97
C ARG A 52 -12.94 -1.30 -12.43
N GLY A 53 -12.28 -2.34 -12.92
CA GLY A 53 -12.28 -2.72 -14.34
C GLY A 53 -11.70 -1.62 -15.24
N VAL A 54 -10.69 -0.89 -14.74
CA VAL A 54 -10.04 0.21 -15.48
C VAL A 54 -8.59 -0.14 -15.82
N GLY A 55 -8.04 0.55 -16.82
CA GLY A 55 -6.62 0.40 -17.17
C GLY A 55 -5.68 0.86 -16.06
N LEU A 56 -4.45 0.32 -16.06
CA LEU A 56 -3.43 0.59 -15.06
C LEU A 56 -3.09 2.08 -14.94
N GLU A 57 -3.14 2.82 -16.04
CA GLU A 57 -2.89 4.27 -16.06
C GLU A 57 -3.94 5.06 -15.26
N LEU A 58 -5.23 4.76 -15.46
CA LEU A 58 -6.33 5.39 -14.72
C LEU A 58 -6.29 5.02 -13.24
N ALA A 59 -5.98 3.76 -12.93
CA ALA A 59 -5.80 3.30 -11.56
C ALA A 59 -4.60 3.98 -10.90
N ALA A 60 -3.48 4.14 -11.61
CA ALA A 60 -2.28 4.81 -11.12
C ALA A 60 -2.53 6.29 -10.80
N ARG A 61 -3.26 6.99 -11.66
CA ARG A 61 -3.66 8.39 -11.39
C ARG A 61 -4.53 8.50 -10.14
N ALA A 62 -5.58 7.69 -10.04
CA ALA A 62 -6.46 7.70 -8.88
C ALA A 62 -5.70 7.37 -7.58
N HIS A 63 -4.76 6.42 -7.63
CA HIS A 63 -3.91 6.10 -6.49
C HIS A 63 -2.98 7.26 -6.11
N ALA A 64 -2.34 7.92 -7.09
CA ALA A 64 -1.48 9.07 -6.84
C ALA A 64 -2.25 10.24 -6.19
N GLU A 65 -3.48 10.52 -6.64
CA GLU A 65 -4.36 11.51 -6.01
C GLU A 65 -4.72 11.13 -4.56
N PHE A 66 -5.05 9.87 -4.31
CA PHE A 66 -5.32 9.37 -2.96
C PHE A 66 -4.10 9.52 -2.04
N VAL A 67 -2.91 9.15 -2.53
CA VAL A 67 -1.68 9.25 -1.75
C VAL A 67 -1.31 10.71 -1.51
N ALA A 68 -1.42 11.60 -2.51
CA ALA A 68 -1.19 13.03 -2.33
C ALA A 68 -2.14 13.64 -1.28
N ALA A 69 -3.42 13.27 -1.31
CA ALA A 69 -4.41 13.67 -0.31
C ALA A 69 -4.15 13.09 1.10
N ALA A 70 -3.32 12.05 1.20
CA ALA A 70 -2.89 11.46 2.46
C ALA A 70 -1.52 11.99 2.93
N CYS A 71 -0.63 12.40 2.02
CA CYS A 71 0.70 12.97 2.31
C CYS A 71 0.65 14.34 3.00
N GLY A 72 -0.50 15.01 3.04
CA GLY A 72 -0.73 16.17 3.92
C GLY A 72 -0.93 15.82 5.40
N THR A 73 -0.91 14.52 5.72
CA THR A 73 -1.07 14.01 7.07
C THR A 73 0.12 13.08 7.34
N GLY A 74 0.91 13.32 8.38
CA GLY A 74 2.17 12.57 8.60
C GLY A 74 1.98 11.04 8.65
N PRO A 75 3.06 10.22 8.65
CA PRO A 75 2.97 8.76 8.63
C PRO A 75 1.96 8.17 9.64
N ALA A 76 1.88 8.75 10.84
CA ALA A 76 0.91 8.39 11.87
C ALA A 76 -0.55 8.62 11.42
N ALA A 77 -0.83 9.70 10.70
CA ALA A 77 -2.17 10.01 10.23
C ALA A 77 -2.61 9.13 9.04
N HIS A 78 -1.65 8.64 8.24
CA HIS A 78 -1.93 7.63 7.22
C HIS A 78 -2.35 6.29 7.87
N VAL A 79 -1.66 5.88 8.95
CA VAL A 79 -2.05 4.71 9.76
C VAL A 79 -3.43 4.92 10.39
N VAL A 80 -3.68 6.08 11.00
CA VAL A 80 -5.00 6.40 11.59
C VAL A 80 -6.10 6.35 10.53
N ARG A 81 -5.88 6.91 9.33
CA ARG A 81 -6.85 6.87 8.23
C ARG A 81 -7.11 5.45 7.73
N ALA A 82 -6.07 4.63 7.58
CA ALA A 82 -6.21 3.22 7.22
C ALA A 82 -7.00 2.44 8.28
N LEU A 83 -6.69 2.64 9.57
CA LEU A 83 -7.45 2.06 10.68
C LEU A 83 -8.93 2.49 10.65
N LEU A 84 -9.21 3.77 10.45
CA LEU A 84 -10.59 4.28 10.34
C LEU A 84 -11.34 3.66 9.15
N GLN A 85 -10.69 3.44 8.01
CA GLN A 85 -11.29 2.75 6.86
C GLN A 85 -11.57 1.28 7.16
N LEU A 86 -10.66 0.57 7.84
CA LEU A 86 -10.86 -0.80 8.28
C LEU A 86 -12.04 -0.91 9.26
N LEU A 87 -12.14 0.01 10.22
CA LEU A 87 -13.22 0.06 11.21
C LEU A 87 -14.59 0.42 10.59
N ARG A 88 -14.61 1.25 9.55
CA ARG A 88 -15.84 1.60 8.81
C ARG A 88 -16.32 0.47 7.90
N ASN A 89 -15.41 -0.39 7.44
CA ASN A 89 -15.74 -1.56 6.63
C ASN A 89 -16.23 -2.72 7.50
N LYS A 90 -17.55 -2.86 7.64
CA LYS A 90 -18.23 -3.92 8.41
C LYS A 90 -17.86 -5.37 8.02
N LYS A 91 -17.17 -5.57 6.89
CA LYS A 91 -16.78 -6.90 6.39
C LYS A 91 -15.68 -7.59 7.20
N LEU A 92 -14.83 -6.84 7.92
CA LEU A 92 -13.75 -7.40 8.73
C LEU A 92 -14.17 -7.67 10.19
N ILE A 93 -15.11 -6.88 10.72
CA ILE A 93 -15.66 -7.07 12.07
C ILE A 93 -16.47 -8.37 12.15
N ALA A 94 -17.10 -8.79 11.05
CA ALA A 94 -17.83 -10.05 10.97
C ALA A 94 -16.94 -11.31 11.01
N ALA A 95 -15.62 -11.17 10.83
CA ALA A 95 -14.66 -12.28 10.84
C ALA A 95 -13.97 -12.49 12.20
N VAL A 96 -14.13 -11.57 13.14
CA VAL A 96 -13.67 -11.75 14.53
C VAL A 96 -14.82 -12.40 15.29
N PRO A 97 -14.76 -13.70 15.64
CA PRO A 97 -15.75 -14.26 16.54
C PRO A 97 -15.66 -13.46 17.83
N ALA A 98 -16.82 -12.99 18.32
CA ALA A 98 -16.91 -12.31 19.60
C ALA A 98 -16.25 -13.22 20.64
N ALA A 99 -15.08 -12.83 21.14
CA ALA A 99 -14.38 -13.58 22.16
C ALA A 99 -15.29 -13.61 23.39
N ALA A 100 -15.96 -14.75 23.60
CA ALA A 100 -16.71 -15.01 24.82
C ALA A 100 -15.72 -14.90 25.97
N GLY A 101 -16.01 -13.99 26.91
CA GLY A 101 -15.13 -13.67 28.02
C GLY A 101 -14.76 -14.91 28.82
N VAL A 102 -13.46 -15.20 28.91
CA VAL A 102 -12.93 -16.16 29.87
C VAL A 102 -12.73 -15.40 31.19
N LEU A 103 -13.60 -15.67 32.16
CA LEU A 103 -13.42 -15.20 33.53
C LEU A 103 -12.28 -16.01 34.18
N PRO A 104 -11.32 -15.38 34.89
CA PRO A 104 -10.30 -16.13 35.63
C PRO A 104 -10.92 -16.88 36.82
N PRO A 105 -10.40 -18.07 37.19
CA PRO A 105 -10.89 -18.82 38.35
C PRO A 105 -10.55 -18.12 39.66
N ALA A 106 -11.48 -18.19 40.61
CA ALA A 106 -11.33 -17.68 41.97
C ALA A 106 -10.22 -18.43 42.71
N ALA A 107 -9.33 -17.67 43.34
CA ALA A 107 -8.27 -18.19 44.19
C ALA A 107 -8.83 -18.70 45.53
N SER A 108 -8.36 -19.87 45.95
CA SER A 108 -8.44 -20.37 47.33
C SER A 108 -7.04 -20.41 47.93
#